data_AF-A0A9D4BRI2-F1
#
_entry.id   AF-A0A9D4BRI2-F1
#
_cell.length_a   1.000
_cell.length_b   1.000
_cell.length_c   1.000
_cell.angle_alpha   90.00
_cell.angle_beta   90.00
_cell.angle_gamma   90.00
#
_symmetry.space_group_name_H-M   'P 1'
#
loop_
_entity.id
_entity.type
_entity.pdbx_description
1 polymer ?
#
loop_
_entity_poly.entity_id
_entity_poly.type
_entity_poly.pdbx_seq_one_letter_code
_entity_poly.pdbx_strand_id
1 'polypeptide(L)'
;MKLRSSKKQPAEVQELFEKLLINMRKLRNMQSCCESGIQDLKSSYKGQELMVQKMNNKIKSTMDTIVRSTLKKTPKVEQNKIHKLIHSTLFDIENITLNEAKNKLISIEASLKTGVETCIRYHHELKAVHELLLYSCQLYTKKKLCFIASRKCMDKIQQVETYLDENSLKLECSVLNHTIQETGHYFLKLSCLGGLVEGMPAYTDIEQYLYKLSSLVRVLWHNHVFTAQGKSEHTVAIPSDNATCTITAICVLPGGQVLVADWSNNKVKLLSDQYQVVSHWDMTAEPWSMCLITLSEVAVAVDNERNTHEVQFITVTQSQLALSRKFQLQHGCSDIAHHQGELFICSGSALFKYALSGKQVCILYEDRSNEWTGKNNRGFILITFLLLQGFSSRCTRDVLV
;
A
#
# COMPACT_ATOMS: atom_id res chain seq x y z
N MET A 1 56.30 5.48 -0.69
CA MET A 1 55.25 4.62 -1.28
C MET A 1 54.47 5.46 -2.29
N LYS A 2 54.59 5.16 -3.59
CA LYS A 2 54.00 5.96 -4.69
C LYS A 2 52.47 5.81 -4.69
N LEU A 3 51.75 6.91 -4.51
CA LEU A 3 50.29 7.01 -4.69
C LEU A 3 49.96 6.68 -6.16
N ARG A 4 49.28 5.55 -6.36
CA ARG A 4 48.81 5.10 -7.68
C ARG A 4 47.65 6.00 -8.14
N SER A 5 47.75 6.38 -9.40
CA SER A 5 46.81 7.19 -10.17
C SER A 5 45.37 6.69 -10.10
N SER A 6 44.43 7.63 -10.01
CA SER A 6 43.00 7.41 -10.12
C SER A 6 42.67 6.77 -11.48
N LYS A 7 42.22 5.52 -11.46
CA LYS A 7 41.66 4.87 -12.66
C LYS A 7 40.46 5.68 -13.11
N LYS A 8 40.51 6.24 -14.33
CA LYS A 8 39.36 6.85 -15.01
C LYS A 8 38.19 5.88 -14.94
N GLN A 9 37.03 6.36 -14.46
CA GLN A 9 35.80 5.58 -14.57
C GLN A 9 35.54 5.26 -16.06
N PRO A 10 35.10 4.05 -16.40
CA PRO A 10 34.78 3.71 -17.79
C PRO A 10 33.71 4.68 -18.32
N ALA A 11 33.89 5.19 -19.54
CA ALA A 11 32.96 6.14 -20.17
C ALA A 11 31.50 5.64 -20.17
N GLU A 12 31.32 4.32 -20.27
CA GLU A 12 30.02 3.63 -20.20
C GLU A 12 29.27 3.87 -18.87
N VAL A 13 29.98 3.97 -17.75
CA VAL A 13 29.37 4.23 -16.43
C VAL A 13 28.82 5.65 -16.37
N GLN A 14 29.55 6.59 -16.96
CA GLN A 14 29.13 7.98 -17.01
C GLN A 14 27.93 8.16 -17.93
N GLU A 15 27.89 7.47 -19.08
CA GLU A 15 26.74 7.46 -19.97
C GLU A 15 25.48 6.89 -19.29
N LEU A 16 25.60 5.78 -18.55
CA LEU A 16 24.47 5.20 -17.80
C LEU A 16 23.98 6.12 -16.68
N PHE A 17 24.88 6.81 -16.00
CA PHE A 17 24.51 7.78 -14.96
C PHE A 17 23.76 8.99 -15.56
N GLU A 18 24.19 9.49 -16.72
CA GLU A 18 23.48 10.55 -17.44
C GLU A 18 22.09 10.07 -17.91
N LYS A 19 21.98 8.84 -18.45
CA LYS A 19 20.67 8.25 -18.80
C LYS A 19 19.74 8.14 -17.58
N LEU A 20 20.27 7.74 -16.41
CA LEU A 20 19.52 7.69 -15.16
C LEU A 20 19.05 9.08 -14.72
N LEU A 21 19.91 10.09 -14.77
CA LEU A 21 19.55 11.47 -14.43
C LEU A 21 18.48 12.03 -15.36
N ILE A 22 18.58 11.74 -16.66
CA ILE A 22 17.56 12.11 -17.66
C ILE A 22 16.22 11.45 -17.30
N ASN A 23 16.22 10.15 -16.98
CA ASN A 23 14.99 9.43 -16.61
C ASN A 23 14.38 9.95 -15.30
N MET A 24 15.20 10.29 -14.29
CA MET A 24 14.69 10.90 -13.06
C MET A 24 14.09 12.29 -13.28
N ARG A 25 14.64 13.10 -14.20
CA ARG A 25 14.05 14.38 -14.59
C ARG A 25 12.72 14.19 -15.32
N LYS A 26 12.66 13.24 -16.27
CA LYS A 26 11.40 12.85 -16.92
C LYS A 26 10.35 12.46 -15.88
N LEU A 27 10.72 11.62 -14.90
CA LEU A 27 9.82 11.21 -13.82
C LEU A 27 9.26 12.38 -13.02
N ARG A 28 10.11 13.33 -12.63
CA ARG A 28 9.67 14.52 -11.90
C ARG A 28 8.70 15.37 -12.73
N ASN A 29 8.97 15.52 -14.03
CA ASN A 29 8.07 16.25 -14.93
C ASN A 29 6.73 15.52 -15.07
N MET A 30 6.74 14.19 -15.19
CA MET A 30 5.52 13.37 -15.28
C MET A 30 4.67 13.48 -14.02
N GLN A 31 5.30 13.45 -12.83
CA GLN A 31 4.61 13.68 -11.57
C GLN A 31 3.93 15.05 -11.54
N SER A 32 4.66 16.11 -11.92
CA SER A 32 4.11 17.47 -11.99
C SER A 32 2.93 17.58 -12.97
N CYS A 33 3.00 16.89 -14.12
CA CYS A 33 1.89 16.86 -15.08
C CYS A 33 0.66 16.14 -14.51
N CYS A 34 0.84 15.02 -13.81
CA CYS A 34 -0.26 14.30 -13.17
C CYS A 34 -0.92 15.15 -12.07
N GLU A 35 -0.13 15.76 -11.20
CA GLU A 35 -0.62 16.64 -10.14
C GLU A 35 -1.37 17.85 -10.71
N SER A 36 -0.85 18.47 -11.77
CA SER A 36 -1.53 19.56 -12.49
C SER A 36 -2.86 19.09 -13.09
N GLY A 37 -2.87 17.95 -13.80
CA GLY A 37 -4.09 17.41 -14.41
C GLY A 37 -5.17 17.11 -13.37
N ILE A 38 -4.80 16.57 -12.20
CA ILE A 38 -5.72 16.35 -11.07
C ILE A 38 -6.29 17.67 -10.56
N GLN A 39 -5.47 18.72 -10.45
CA GLN A 39 -5.94 20.04 -10.00
C GLN A 39 -6.84 20.72 -11.03
N ASP A 40 -6.53 20.59 -12.32
CA ASP A 40 -7.37 21.10 -13.41
C ASP A 40 -8.73 20.41 -13.42
N LEU A 41 -8.77 19.10 -13.18
CA LEU A 41 -10.00 18.32 -13.04
C LEU A 41 -10.84 18.79 -11.83
N LYS A 42 -10.22 18.95 -10.67
CA LYS A 42 -10.90 19.44 -9.45
C LYS A 42 -11.47 20.85 -9.68
N SER A 43 -10.71 21.72 -10.33
CA SER A 43 -11.10 23.09 -10.61
C SER A 43 -12.25 23.15 -11.63
N SER A 44 -12.19 22.32 -12.68
CA SER A 44 -13.24 22.17 -13.68
C SER A 44 -14.54 21.68 -13.04
N TYR A 45 -14.47 20.64 -12.20
CA TYR A 45 -15.63 20.10 -11.48
C TYR A 45 -16.31 21.16 -10.60
N LYS A 46 -15.52 21.87 -9.78
CA LYS A 46 -16.04 22.96 -8.93
C LYS A 46 -16.66 24.10 -9.74
N GLY A 47 -16.08 24.43 -10.90
CA GLY A 47 -16.63 25.40 -11.83
C GLY A 47 -18.00 24.99 -12.39
N GLN A 48 -18.18 23.70 -12.68
CA GLN A 48 -19.43 23.14 -13.18
C GLN A 48 -20.52 23.09 -12.12
N GLU A 49 -20.20 22.66 -10.91
CA GLU A 49 -21.12 22.67 -9.76
C GLU A 49 -21.70 24.08 -9.54
N LEU A 50 -20.83 25.10 -9.59
CA LEU A 50 -21.24 26.49 -9.48
C LEU A 50 -22.10 26.97 -10.66
N MET A 51 -21.81 26.52 -11.89
CA MET A 51 -22.60 26.86 -13.08
C MET A 51 -24.02 26.27 -12.98
N VAL A 52 -24.15 25.01 -12.60
CA VAL A 52 -25.44 24.34 -12.37
C VAL A 52 -26.24 25.06 -11.30
N GLN A 53 -25.59 25.41 -10.18
CA GLN A 53 -26.24 26.15 -9.10
C GLN A 53 -26.74 27.53 -9.56
N LYS A 54 -25.93 28.29 -10.31
CA LYS A 54 -26.32 29.59 -10.88
C LYS A 54 -27.49 29.47 -11.85
N MET A 55 -27.49 28.42 -12.67
CA MET A 55 -28.55 28.16 -13.65
C MET A 55 -29.87 27.80 -12.96
N ASN A 56 -29.84 26.92 -11.95
CA ASN A 56 -31.01 26.59 -11.14
C ASN A 56 -31.60 27.83 -10.46
N ASN A 57 -30.74 28.70 -9.90
CA ASN A 57 -31.17 29.96 -9.30
C ASN A 57 -31.80 30.91 -10.33
N LYS A 58 -31.23 30.99 -11.53
CA LYS A 58 -31.76 31.82 -12.62
C LYS A 58 -33.11 31.31 -13.14
N ILE A 59 -33.25 29.99 -13.33
CA ILE A 59 -34.51 29.33 -13.73
C ILE A 59 -35.60 29.62 -12.69
N LYS A 60 -35.29 29.41 -11.40
CA LYS A 60 -36.20 29.69 -10.29
C LYS A 60 -36.66 31.15 -10.26
N SER A 61 -35.71 32.09 -10.35
CA SER A 61 -36.04 33.53 -10.39
C SER A 61 -36.88 33.93 -11.61
N THR A 62 -36.61 33.31 -12.76
CA THR A 62 -37.34 33.58 -14.01
C THR A 62 -38.76 33.03 -13.92
N MET A 63 -38.92 31.80 -13.41
CA MET A 63 -40.23 31.21 -13.11
C MET A 63 -41.04 32.09 -12.18
N ASP A 64 -40.46 32.51 -11.05
CA ASP A 64 -41.14 33.36 -10.09
C ASP A 64 -41.59 34.69 -10.69
N THR A 65 -40.83 35.21 -11.67
CA THR A 65 -41.16 36.46 -12.37
C THR A 65 -42.29 36.24 -13.36
N ILE A 66 -42.23 35.17 -14.17
CA ILE A 66 -43.28 34.82 -15.15
C ILE A 66 -44.59 34.51 -14.43
N VAL A 67 -44.55 33.69 -13.38
CA VAL A 67 -45.72 33.34 -12.57
C VAL A 67 -46.33 34.62 -11.99
N ARG A 68 -45.53 35.51 -11.40
CA ARG A 68 -46.03 36.77 -10.82
C ARG A 68 -46.59 37.75 -11.85
N SER A 69 -45.95 37.91 -13.01
CA SER A 69 -46.36 38.88 -14.03
C SER A 69 -47.59 38.42 -14.82
N THR A 70 -47.70 37.11 -15.06
CA THR A 70 -48.70 36.55 -15.97
C THR A 70 -49.99 36.13 -15.26
N LEU A 71 -49.94 35.62 -14.03
CA LEU A 71 -51.16 35.23 -13.31
C LEU A 71 -51.99 36.42 -12.80
N LYS A 72 -51.36 37.58 -12.56
CA LYS A 72 -52.05 38.75 -12.01
C LYS A 72 -52.96 39.49 -12.99
N LYS A 73 -52.81 39.29 -14.30
CA LYS A 73 -53.47 40.15 -15.32
C LYS A 73 -54.35 39.40 -16.32
N THR A 74 -54.36 38.08 -16.30
CA THR A 74 -54.90 37.29 -17.43
C THR A 74 -56.21 36.60 -17.07
N PRO A 75 -57.29 36.74 -17.88
CA PRO A 75 -58.56 36.07 -17.65
C PRO A 75 -58.39 34.54 -17.57
N LYS A 76 -59.18 33.88 -16.71
CA LYS A 76 -59.10 32.42 -16.45
C LYS A 76 -59.06 31.55 -17.72
N VAL A 77 -59.71 31.96 -18.79
CA VAL A 77 -59.80 31.20 -20.06
C VAL A 77 -58.46 31.18 -20.81
N GLU A 78 -57.64 32.24 -20.71
CA GLU A 78 -56.33 32.30 -21.36
C GLU A 78 -55.18 31.73 -20.52
N GLN A 79 -55.38 31.62 -19.20
CA GLN A 79 -54.39 31.05 -18.28
C GLN A 79 -53.96 29.63 -18.69
N ASN A 80 -54.87 28.81 -19.22
CA ASN A 80 -54.54 27.45 -19.68
C ASN A 80 -53.62 27.43 -20.91
N LYS A 81 -53.78 28.37 -21.86
CA LYS A 81 -52.90 28.45 -23.04
C LYS A 81 -51.49 28.90 -22.64
N ILE A 82 -51.42 29.88 -21.75
CA ILE A 82 -50.16 30.39 -21.20
C ILE A 82 -49.45 29.30 -20.38
N HIS A 83 -50.19 28.55 -19.55
CA HIS A 83 -49.63 27.46 -18.76
C HIS A 83 -49.01 26.37 -19.65
N LYS A 84 -49.70 25.99 -20.74
CA LYS A 84 -49.15 25.05 -21.73
C LYS A 84 -47.89 25.58 -22.40
N LEU A 85 -47.85 26.85 -22.78
CA LEU A 85 -46.68 27.47 -23.39
C LEU A 85 -45.48 27.50 -22.41
N ILE A 86 -45.73 27.89 -21.15
CA ILE A 86 -44.70 27.90 -20.09
C ILE A 86 -44.14 26.49 -19.91
N HIS A 87 -44.99 25.46 -19.78
CA HIS A 87 -44.52 24.09 -19.63
C HIS A 87 -43.71 23.60 -20.83
N SER A 88 -44.13 23.92 -22.06
CA SER A 88 -43.38 23.58 -23.26
C SER A 88 -42.00 24.24 -23.28
N THR A 89 -41.93 25.55 -23.00
CA THR A 89 -40.65 26.28 -22.97
C THR A 89 -39.73 25.78 -21.86
N LEU A 90 -40.26 25.42 -20.70
CA LEU A 90 -39.49 24.84 -19.61
C LEU A 90 -38.90 23.48 -19.99
N PHE A 91 -39.70 22.63 -20.63
CA PHE A 91 -39.26 21.34 -21.15
C PHE A 91 -38.13 21.51 -22.18
N ASP A 92 -38.24 22.49 -23.08
CA ASP A 92 -37.20 22.78 -24.07
C ASP A 92 -35.90 23.27 -23.40
N ILE A 93 -36.00 24.19 -22.43
CA ILE A 93 -34.83 24.68 -21.67
C ILE A 93 -34.14 23.55 -20.92
N GLU A 94 -34.93 22.67 -20.28
CA GLU A 94 -34.42 21.52 -19.55
C GLU A 94 -33.66 20.56 -20.47
N ASN A 95 -34.25 20.21 -21.63
CA ASN A 95 -33.61 19.34 -22.60
C ASN A 95 -32.32 19.93 -23.20
N ILE A 96 -32.31 21.22 -23.53
CA ILE A 96 -31.10 21.90 -24.02
C ILE A 96 -30.01 21.86 -22.95
N THR A 97 -30.36 22.20 -21.71
CA THR A 97 -29.44 22.20 -20.59
C THR A 97 -28.85 20.82 -20.32
N LEU A 98 -29.70 19.78 -20.35
CA LEU A 98 -29.30 18.40 -20.12
C LEU A 98 -28.38 17.88 -21.24
N ASN A 99 -28.66 18.24 -22.49
CA ASN A 99 -27.79 17.91 -23.62
C ASN A 99 -26.43 18.62 -23.54
N GLU A 100 -26.39 19.91 -23.16
CA GLU A 100 -25.12 20.62 -22.97
C GLU A 100 -24.28 20.01 -21.83
N ALA A 101 -24.92 19.66 -20.71
CA ALA A 101 -24.26 18.99 -19.59
C ALA A 101 -23.71 17.62 -20.01
N LYS A 102 -24.50 16.82 -20.73
CA LYS A 102 -24.10 15.50 -21.25
C LYS A 102 -22.89 15.61 -22.18
N ASN A 103 -22.90 16.56 -23.11
CA ASN A 103 -21.78 16.76 -24.04
C ASN A 103 -20.49 17.18 -23.32
N LYS A 104 -20.58 18.00 -22.27
CA LYS A 104 -19.42 18.37 -21.44
C LYS A 104 -18.90 17.19 -20.62
N LEU A 105 -19.78 16.36 -20.07
CA LEU A 105 -19.38 15.15 -19.34
C LEU A 105 -18.63 14.16 -20.24
N ILE A 106 -19.11 13.94 -21.47
CA ILE A 106 -18.42 13.11 -22.47
C ILE A 106 -17.02 13.65 -22.76
N SER A 107 -16.88 14.98 -22.90
CA SER A 107 -15.56 15.60 -23.12
C SER A 107 -14.61 15.42 -21.92
N ILE A 108 -15.11 15.47 -20.69
CA ILE A 108 -14.30 15.25 -19.48
C ILE A 108 -13.89 13.79 -19.37
N GLU A 109 -14.81 12.86 -19.61
CA GLU A 109 -14.55 11.43 -19.60
C GLU A 109 -13.44 11.07 -20.60
N ALA A 110 -13.51 11.61 -21.81
CA ALA A 110 -12.45 11.43 -22.81
C ALA A 110 -11.09 11.94 -22.32
N SER A 111 -11.03 13.15 -21.73
CA SER A 111 -9.80 13.71 -21.17
C SER A 111 -9.25 12.89 -19.99
N LEU A 112 -10.12 12.39 -19.11
CA LEU A 112 -9.76 11.52 -18.00
C LEU A 112 -9.18 10.20 -18.50
N LYS A 113 -9.82 9.58 -19.48
CA LYS A 113 -9.37 8.34 -20.11
C LYS A 113 -7.96 8.50 -20.68
N THR A 114 -7.71 9.57 -21.43
CA THR A 114 -6.37 9.89 -21.95
C THR A 114 -5.34 10.11 -20.83
N GLY A 115 -5.73 10.73 -19.72
CA GLY A 115 -4.88 10.90 -18.54
C GLY A 115 -4.50 9.58 -17.88
N VAL A 116 -5.48 8.68 -17.68
CA VAL A 116 -5.26 7.34 -17.10
C VAL A 116 -4.37 6.49 -18.02
N GLU A 117 -4.64 6.46 -19.33
CA GLU A 117 -3.81 5.76 -20.31
C GLU A 117 -2.35 6.27 -20.28
N THR A 118 -2.16 7.58 -20.12
CA THR A 118 -0.83 8.18 -19.97
C THR A 118 -0.14 7.73 -18.69
N CYS A 119 -0.85 7.68 -17.55
CA CYS A 119 -0.32 7.15 -16.29
C CYS A 119 0.09 5.68 -16.38
N ILE A 120 -0.74 4.83 -17.01
CA ILE A 120 -0.44 3.41 -17.24
C ILE A 120 0.84 3.26 -18.08
N ARG A 121 0.98 4.05 -19.15
CA ARG A 121 2.22 4.04 -19.96
C ARG A 121 3.44 4.40 -19.10
N TYR A 122 3.35 5.44 -18.27
CA TYR A 122 4.46 5.83 -17.40
C TYR A 122 4.78 4.79 -16.32
N HIS A 123 3.78 4.06 -15.83
CA HIS A 123 3.98 2.92 -14.93
C HIS A 123 4.82 1.83 -15.59
N HIS A 124 4.51 1.47 -16.84
CA HIS A 124 5.30 0.50 -17.60
C HIS A 124 6.73 0.98 -17.85
N GLU A 125 6.92 2.26 -18.22
CA GLU A 125 8.26 2.84 -18.40
C GLU A 125 9.07 2.81 -17.09
N LEU A 126 8.43 3.10 -15.95
CA LEU A 126 9.05 3.03 -14.63
C LEU A 126 9.50 1.60 -14.27
N LYS A 127 8.66 0.61 -14.52
CA LYS A 127 9.00 -0.81 -14.32
C LYS A 127 10.22 -1.20 -15.16
N ALA A 128 10.26 -0.80 -16.44
CA ALA A 128 11.41 -1.06 -17.30
C ALA A 128 12.70 -0.39 -16.78
N VAL A 129 12.63 0.86 -16.30
CA VAL A 129 13.79 1.53 -15.69
C VAL A 129 14.25 0.82 -14.41
N HIS A 130 13.32 0.35 -13.58
CA HIS A 130 13.64 -0.41 -12.38
C HIS A 130 14.39 -1.72 -12.70
N GLU A 131 13.96 -2.46 -13.72
CA GLU A 131 14.63 -3.67 -14.18
C GLU A 131 16.06 -3.40 -14.67
N LEU A 132 16.25 -2.32 -15.46
CA LEU A 132 17.58 -1.90 -15.92
C LEU A 132 18.50 -1.50 -14.74
N LEU A 133 17.95 -0.85 -13.71
CA LEU A 133 18.67 -0.51 -12.50
C LEU A 133 19.08 -1.75 -11.72
N LEU A 134 18.21 -2.75 -11.59
CA LEU A 134 18.52 -4.03 -10.95
C LEU A 134 19.62 -4.78 -11.70
N TYR A 135 19.54 -4.85 -13.02
CA TYR A 135 20.60 -5.43 -13.86
C TYR A 135 21.94 -4.71 -13.66
N SER A 136 21.92 -3.37 -13.65
CA SER A 136 23.11 -2.56 -13.39
C SER A 136 23.68 -2.78 -11.97
N CYS A 137 22.83 -2.95 -10.95
CA CYS A 137 23.27 -3.26 -9.58
C CYS A 137 24.11 -4.55 -9.52
N GLN A 138 23.80 -5.53 -10.37
CA GLN A 138 24.48 -6.83 -10.40
C GLN A 138 25.89 -6.72 -10.98
N LEU A 139 26.10 -5.83 -11.96
CA LEU A 139 27.36 -5.70 -12.69
C LEU A 139 28.38 -4.75 -12.04
N TYR A 140 27.95 -3.75 -11.26
CA TYR A 140 28.85 -2.68 -10.80
C TYR A 140 29.34 -2.81 -9.35
N THR A 141 30.59 -2.38 -9.12
CA THR A 141 31.24 -2.34 -7.79
C THR A 141 30.72 -1.23 -6.87
N LYS A 142 30.08 -0.17 -7.40
CA LYS A 142 29.44 0.91 -6.60
C LYS A 142 27.96 0.63 -6.31
N LYS A 143 27.69 -0.54 -5.72
CA LYS A 143 26.34 -1.11 -5.47
C LYS A 143 25.39 -0.19 -4.67
N LYS A 144 25.92 0.67 -3.78
CA LYS A 144 25.11 1.55 -2.92
C LYS A 144 24.25 2.55 -3.71
N LEU A 145 24.79 3.17 -4.76
CA LEU A 145 24.05 4.18 -5.53
C LEU A 145 22.94 3.56 -6.39
N CYS A 146 23.22 2.43 -7.04
CA CYS A 146 22.22 1.71 -7.83
C CYS A 146 21.11 1.15 -6.94
N PHE A 147 21.43 0.66 -5.74
CA PHE A 147 20.44 0.20 -4.77
C PHE A 147 19.52 1.33 -4.29
N ILE A 148 20.06 2.51 -3.94
CA ILE A 148 19.25 3.68 -3.55
C ILE A 148 18.34 4.11 -4.70
N ALA A 149 18.85 4.11 -5.94
CA ALA A 149 18.05 4.46 -7.12
C ALA A 149 16.93 3.45 -7.39
N SER A 150 17.21 2.15 -7.28
CA SER A 150 16.22 1.07 -7.42
C SER A 150 15.14 1.20 -6.35
N ARG A 151 15.52 1.41 -5.07
CA ARG A 151 14.57 1.59 -3.97
C ARG A 151 13.63 2.78 -4.20
N LYS A 152 14.17 3.94 -4.58
CA LYS A 152 13.36 5.12 -4.91
C LYS A 152 12.43 4.88 -6.10
N CYS A 153 12.86 4.10 -7.09
CA CYS A 153 12.02 3.70 -8.21
C CYS A 153 10.86 2.81 -7.74
N MET A 154 11.14 1.84 -6.87
CA MET A 154 10.13 0.94 -6.31
C MET A 154 9.09 1.66 -5.44
N ASP A 155 9.52 2.57 -4.55
CA ASP A 155 8.60 3.39 -3.75
C ASP A 155 7.65 4.20 -4.65
N LYS A 156 8.14 4.64 -5.83
CA LYS A 156 7.34 5.38 -6.81
C LYS A 156 6.39 4.49 -7.61
N ILE A 157 6.82 3.30 -8.01
CA ILE A 157 5.96 2.27 -8.62
C ILE A 157 4.81 1.96 -7.67
N GLN A 158 5.09 1.77 -6.38
CA GLN A 158 4.07 1.48 -5.37
C GLN A 158 3.10 2.66 -5.17
N GLN A 159 3.58 3.90 -5.16
CA GLN A 159 2.69 5.09 -5.11
C GLN A 159 1.74 5.14 -6.31
N VAL A 160 2.24 4.85 -7.52
CA VAL A 160 1.42 4.80 -8.74
C VAL A 160 0.44 3.64 -8.67
N GLU A 161 0.84 2.47 -8.17
CA GLU A 161 -0.04 1.31 -7.99
C GLU A 161 -1.13 1.58 -6.96
N THR A 162 -0.83 2.22 -5.83
CA THR A 162 -1.85 2.65 -4.87
C THR A 162 -2.82 3.65 -5.49
N TYR A 163 -2.31 4.64 -6.23
CA TYR A 163 -3.17 5.62 -6.90
C TYR A 163 -4.02 4.98 -8.00
N LEU A 164 -3.47 4.02 -8.74
CA LEU A 164 -4.22 3.24 -9.70
C LEU A 164 -5.24 2.38 -8.95
N ASP A 165 -4.89 1.53 -7.99
CA ASP A 165 -5.84 0.66 -7.27
C ASP A 165 -6.97 1.42 -6.56
N GLU A 166 -6.66 2.54 -5.89
CA GLU A 166 -7.67 3.39 -5.23
C GLU A 166 -8.66 4.02 -6.22
N ASN A 167 -8.26 4.20 -7.49
CA ASN A 167 -9.09 4.81 -8.53
C ASN A 167 -9.56 3.83 -9.64
N SER A 168 -8.96 2.65 -9.78
CA SER A 168 -9.12 1.73 -10.91
C SER A 168 -10.36 0.84 -10.81
N LEU A 169 -11.06 0.82 -9.68
CA LEU A 169 -12.25 -0.01 -9.49
C LEU A 169 -13.48 0.73 -8.94
N LYS A 170 -13.42 2.06 -8.79
CA LYS A 170 -14.62 2.88 -8.50
C LYS A 170 -14.99 3.87 -9.60
N LEU A 171 -14.12 4.02 -10.61
CA LEU A 171 -14.47 4.64 -11.89
C LEU A 171 -15.27 3.70 -12.82
N GLU A 172 -15.77 2.56 -12.34
CA GLU A 172 -16.98 1.96 -12.92
C GLU A 172 -18.14 2.93 -12.68
N CYS A 173 -18.30 3.92 -13.56
CA CYS A 173 -19.54 4.64 -13.85
C CYS A 173 -20.37 5.10 -12.64
N SER A 174 -19.85 5.18 -11.42
CA SER A 174 -20.66 5.36 -10.21
C SER A 174 -20.98 6.82 -10.00
N VAL A 175 -20.12 7.74 -10.46
CA VAL A 175 -20.44 9.18 -10.47
C VAL A 175 -21.47 9.48 -11.57
N LEU A 176 -21.41 8.80 -12.71
CA LEU A 176 -22.43 8.90 -13.75
C LEU A 176 -23.73 8.27 -13.25
N ASN A 177 -23.68 7.07 -12.68
CA ASN A 177 -24.84 6.34 -12.17
C ASN A 177 -25.45 6.99 -10.93
N HIS A 178 -24.69 7.56 -10.00
CA HIS A 178 -25.24 8.20 -8.79
C HIS A 178 -25.85 9.56 -9.12
N THR A 179 -25.21 10.34 -10.00
CA THR A 179 -25.79 11.60 -10.49
C THR A 179 -27.02 11.31 -11.38
N ILE A 180 -26.98 10.28 -12.22
CA ILE A 180 -28.14 9.83 -13.02
C ILE A 180 -29.21 9.14 -12.15
N GLN A 181 -28.87 8.48 -11.05
CA GLN A 181 -29.81 7.81 -10.13
C GLN A 181 -30.48 8.79 -9.17
N GLU A 182 -29.78 9.80 -8.64
CA GLU A 182 -30.39 10.83 -7.80
C GLU A 182 -31.26 11.78 -8.65
N THR A 183 -30.82 12.11 -9.87
CA THR A 183 -31.66 12.82 -10.83
C THR A 183 -32.80 11.89 -11.29
N GLY A 184 -32.53 10.61 -11.53
CA GLY A 184 -33.47 9.58 -12.00
C GLY A 184 -34.50 9.12 -10.97
N HIS A 185 -34.24 9.24 -9.67
CA HIS A 185 -35.21 8.94 -8.60
C HIS A 185 -36.38 9.93 -8.58
N TYR A 186 -36.20 11.14 -9.14
CA TYR A 186 -37.30 12.07 -9.42
C TYR A 186 -38.14 11.66 -10.64
N PHE A 187 -37.61 10.80 -11.53
CA PHE A 187 -38.21 10.45 -12.81
C PHE A 187 -38.73 8.99 -12.91
N LEU A 188 -38.43 8.14 -11.93
CA LEU A 188 -38.85 6.72 -11.86
C LEU A 188 -40.35 6.50 -11.51
N LYS A 189 -41.22 7.43 -11.92
CA LYS A 189 -42.68 7.27 -11.93
C LYS A 189 -43.25 7.05 -13.33
N LEU A 190 -42.42 6.97 -14.36
CA LEU A 190 -42.83 6.68 -15.73
C LEU A 190 -41.84 5.73 -16.41
N SER A 191 -42.39 4.62 -16.94
CA SER A 191 -41.82 3.65 -17.89
C SER A 191 -40.87 2.55 -17.39
N CYS A 192 -41.47 1.38 -17.18
CA CYS A 192 -40.90 0.06 -17.47
C CYS A 192 -40.69 -0.11 -18.99
N LEU A 193 -39.60 -0.77 -19.43
CA LEU A 193 -39.50 -1.74 -20.56
C LEU A 193 -38.05 -1.89 -21.10
N GLY A 194 -37.53 -3.12 -21.09
CA GLY A 194 -36.57 -3.65 -22.09
C GLY A 194 -35.07 -3.60 -21.79
N GLY A 195 -34.41 -4.77 -21.70
CA GLY A 195 -32.96 -4.92 -21.55
C GLY A 195 -32.22 -5.31 -22.85
N LEU A 196 -30.89 -5.35 -22.79
CA LEU A 196 -30.00 -6.18 -23.63
C LEU A 196 -28.55 -6.17 -23.09
N VAL A 197 -27.82 -7.23 -23.45
CA VAL A 197 -26.57 -7.77 -22.86
C VAL A 197 -25.42 -7.76 -23.89
N GLU A 198 -24.18 -7.80 -23.37
CA GLU A 198 -22.90 -8.35 -23.89
C GLU A 198 -21.97 -7.62 -24.88
N GLY A 199 -20.67 -7.71 -24.55
CA GLY A 199 -19.56 -7.73 -25.49
C GLY A 199 -18.23 -7.15 -24.98
N MET A 200 -17.42 -7.91 -24.24
CA MET A 200 -15.98 -7.63 -24.12
C MET A 200 -15.15 -8.89 -24.43
N PRO A 201 -14.03 -8.76 -25.17
CA PRO A 201 -13.19 -9.90 -25.52
C PRO A 201 -12.28 -10.31 -24.35
N ALA A 202 -12.12 -11.61 -24.18
CA ALA A 202 -11.20 -12.22 -23.23
C ALA A 202 -9.74 -11.97 -23.63
N TYR A 203 -8.95 -11.40 -22.72
CA TYR A 203 -7.49 -11.33 -22.81
C TYR A 203 -6.87 -12.66 -22.36
N THR A 204 -6.37 -13.45 -23.29
CA THR A 204 -5.77 -14.77 -23.02
C THR A 204 -4.24 -14.78 -22.90
N ASP A 205 -3.55 -13.63 -22.96
CA ASP A 205 -2.06 -13.59 -22.95
C ASP A 205 -1.40 -13.22 -21.60
N ILE A 206 -2.19 -12.86 -20.58
CA ILE A 206 -1.65 -12.41 -19.29
C ILE A 206 -1.13 -13.59 -18.44
N GLU A 207 -1.82 -14.73 -18.45
CA GLU A 207 -1.42 -15.88 -17.63
C GLU A 207 -0.09 -16.50 -18.08
N GLN A 208 0.18 -16.50 -19.39
CA GLN A 208 1.42 -17.07 -19.94
C GLN A 208 2.65 -16.22 -19.60
N TYR A 209 2.48 -14.89 -19.51
CA TYR A 209 3.55 -13.96 -19.10
C TYR A 209 3.82 -14.03 -17.59
N LEU A 210 2.77 -14.15 -16.77
CA LEU A 210 2.87 -14.29 -15.31
C LEU A 210 3.50 -15.63 -14.90
N TYR A 211 3.21 -16.73 -15.61
CA TYR A 211 3.84 -18.03 -15.36
C TYR A 211 5.35 -18.01 -15.65
N LYS A 212 5.77 -17.29 -16.70
CA LYS A 212 7.20 -17.11 -17.07
C LYS A 212 7.95 -16.21 -16.09
N LEU A 213 7.31 -15.18 -15.55
CA LEU A 213 7.87 -14.31 -14.50
C LEU A 213 8.01 -15.04 -13.17
N SER A 214 7.02 -15.86 -12.77
CA SER A 214 7.07 -16.59 -11.50
C SER A 214 8.22 -17.60 -11.40
N SER A 215 8.58 -18.22 -12.53
CA SER A 215 9.70 -19.17 -12.60
C SER A 215 11.07 -18.46 -12.59
N LEU A 216 11.17 -17.25 -13.15
CA LEU A 216 12.37 -16.40 -13.08
C LEU A 216 12.60 -15.79 -11.70
N VAL A 217 11.52 -15.35 -11.02
CA VAL A 217 11.59 -14.78 -9.66
C VAL A 217 12.05 -15.82 -8.63
N ARG A 218 11.64 -17.09 -8.78
CA ARG A 218 12.08 -18.19 -7.88
C ARG A 218 13.59 -18.49 -7.96
N VAL A 219 14.23 -18.26 -9.10
CA VAL A 219 15.66 -18.53 -9.31
C VAL A 219 16.54 -17.38 -8.77
N LEU A 220 16.02 -16.16 -8.67
CA LEU A 220 16.84 -14.96 -8.39
C LEU A 220 16.96 -14.59 -6.91
N TRP A 221 16.09 -15.09 -6.04
CA TRP A 221 16.15 -14.79 -4.58
C TRP A 221 17.06 -15.73 -3.79
N HIS A 222 17.50 -16.85 -4.37
CA HIS A 222 18.18 -17.91 -3.62
C HIS A 222 19.71 -17.80 -3.55
N ASN A 223 20.36 -16.80 -4.17
CA ASN A 223 21.82 -16.77 -4.28
C ASN A 223 22.49 -15.40 -3.97
N HIS A 224 21.81 -14.45 -3.34
CA HIS A 224 22.46 -13.20 -2.95
C HIS A 224 23.26 -13.38 -1.65
N VAL A 225 24.56 -13.64 -1.77
CA VAL A 225 25.47 -13.63 -0.62
C VAL A 225 25.73 -12.19 -0.20
N PHE A 226 25.08 -11.75 0.89
CA PHE A 226 25.41 -10.48 1.53
C PHE A 226 26.79 -10.59 2.17
N THR A 227 27.73 -9.74 1.74
CA THR A 227 29.04 -9.63 2.39
C THR A 227 29.01 -8.45 3.34
N ALA A 228 29.19 -8.68 4.64
CA ALA A 228 29.29 -7.61 5.63
C ALA A 228 30.49 -6.69 5.32
N GLN A 229 30.26 -5.39 5.14
CA GLN A 229 31.31 -4.40 4.78
C GLN A 229 32.08 -3.84 5.99
N GLY A 230 32.13 -4.60 7.08
CA GLY A 230 32.72 -4.18 8.34
C GLY A 230 31.94 -4.79 9.51
N LYS A 231 32.63 -5.05 10.60
CA LYS A 231 32.06 -5.52 11.86
C LYS A 231 32.27 -4.44 12.89
N SER A 232 31.18 -3.94 13.47
CA SER A 232 31.23 -3.15 14.70
C SER A 232 30.53 -3.94 15.79
N GLU A 233 31.13 -3.98 16.97
CA GLU A 233 30.59 -4.67 18.13
C GLU A 233 30.00 -3.61 19.07
N HIS A 234 28.75 -3.82 19.47
CA HIS A 234 28.04 -2.94 20.37
C HIS A 234 27.54 -3.79 21.54
N THR A 235 27.80 -3.33 22.76
CA THR A 235 27.25 -4.00 23.94
C THR A 235 25.77 -3.68 24.09
N VAL A 236 24.99 -4.72 24.32
CA VAL A 236 23.56 -4.63 24.66
C VAL A 236 23.30 -5.00 26.12
N ALA A 237 24.36 -5.21 26.90
CA ALA A 237 24.27 -5.51 28.31
C ALA A 237 23.89 -4.24 29.10
N ILE A 238 23.05 -4.42 30.12
CA ILE A 238 22.69 -3.39 31.09
C ILE A 238 23.05 -3.85 32.50
N PRO A 239 23.20 -2.94 33.49
CA PRO A 239 23.65 -3.32 34.84
C PRO A 239 22.76 -4.34 35.57
N SER A 240 21.49 -4.47 35.19
CA SER A 240 20.54 -5.42 35.78
C SER A 240 20.51 -6.79 35.10
N ASP A 241 21.36 -7.03 34.11
CA ASP A 241 21.44 -8.34 33.45
C ASP A 241 22.16 -9.35 34.36
N ASN A 242 21.59 -10.54 34.47
CA ASN A 242 22.11 -11.62 35.32
C ASN A 242 22.87 -12.68 34.51
N ALA A 243 22.81 -12.62 33.18
CA ALA A 243 23.43 -13.56 32.26
C ALA A 243 24.00 -12.85 31.02
N THR A 244 24.88 -13.55 30.29
CA THR A 244 25.34 -13.08 28.98
C THR A 244 24.16 -12.95 28.02
N CYS A 245 24.04 -11.78 27.39
CA CYS A 245 22.95 -11.50 26.46
C CYS A 245 22.93 -12.51 25.32
N THR A 246 21.77 -13.12 25.08
CA THR A 246 21.57 -14.07 23.97
C THR A 246 20.44 -13.53 23.10
N ILE A 247 20.81 -12.95 21.96
CA ILE A 247 19.87 -12.24 21.10
C ILE A 247 19.19 -13.22 20.15
N THR A 248 17.88 -13.39 20.31
CA THR A 248 17.06 -14.32 19.52
C THR A 248 16.35 -13.66 18.35
N ALA A 249 16.01 -12.37 18.48
CA ALA A 249 15.35 -11.60 17.45
C ALA A 249 15.69 -10.10 17.51
N ILE A 250 15.56 -9.45 16.36
CA ILE A 250 15.86 -8.02 16.18
C ILE A 250 14.73 -7.39 15.36
N CYS A 251 14.16 -6.28 15.81
CA CYS A 251 13.17 -5.53 15.05
C CYS A 251 13.63 -4.08 14.84
N VAL A 252 13.70 -3.62 13.60
CA VAL A 252 14.12 -2.25 13.27
C VAL A 252 12.89 -1.36 13.07
N LEU A 253 12.76 -0.33 13.89
CA LEU A 253 11.68 0.65 13.80
C LEU A 253 11.93 1.66 12.65
N PRO A 254 10.89 2.31 12.11
CA PRO A 254 11.02 3.30 11.04
C PRO A 254 11.97 4.47 11.38
N GLY A 255 12.11 4.81 12.66
CA GLY A 255 13.01 5.85 13.16
C GLY A 255 14.47 5.45 13.27
N GLY A 256 14.85 4.23 12.86
CA GLY A 256 16.23 3.72 12.95
C GLY A 256 16.60 3.10 14.30
N GLN A 257 15.75 3.27 15.32
CA GLN A 257 15.85 2.55 16.59
C GLN A 257 15.70 1.04 16.38
N VAL A 258 16.34 0.26 17.24
CA VAL A 258 16.39 -1.20 17.12
C VAL A 258 15.90 -1.84 18.41
N LEU A 259 14.96 -2.76 18.32
CA LEU A 259 14.56 -3.63 19.41
C LEU A 259 15.32 -4.94 19.31
N VAL A 260 15.81 -5.44 20.45
CA VAL A 260 16.42 -6.76 20.54
C VAL A 260 15.74 -7.58 21.63
N ALA A 261 15.49 -8.86 21.33
CA ALA A 261 15.00 -9.84 22.29
C ALA A 261 16.20 -10.52 22.94
N ASP A 262 16.41 -10.27 24.23
CA ASP A 262 17.46 -10.90 25.03
C ASP A 262 16.87 -12.06 25.82
N TRP A 263 17.03 -13.25 25.24
CA TRP A 263 16.48 -14.51 25.73
C TRP A 263 16.98 -14.84 27.13
N SER A 264 18.31 -14.79 27.35
CA SER A 264 18.93 -15.19 28.62
C SER A 264 18.58 -14.29 29.80
N ASN A 265 18.19 -13.04 29.54
CA ASN A 265 17.84 -12.08 30.58
C ASN A 265 16.34 -11.78 30.66
N ASN A 266 15.49 -12.48 29.89
CA ASN A 266 14.05 -12.24 29.82
C ASN A 266 13.71 -10.77 29.58
N LYS A 267 14.38 -10.11 28.63
CA LYS A 267 14.21 -8.67 28.37
C LYS A 267 14.02 -8.39 26.89
N VAL A 268 13.22 -7.38 26.60
CA VAL A 268 13.26 -6.68 25.31
C VAL A 268 13.96 -5.35 25.52
N LYS A 269 15.01 -5.07 24.75
CA LYS A 269 15.83 -3.86 24.89
C LYS A 269 15.65 -2.98 23.66
N LEU A 270 15.47 -1.68 23.89
CA LEU A 270 15.42 -0.66 22.86
C LEU A 270 16.79 0.00 22.76
N LEU A 271 17.33 0.00 21.55
CA LEU A 271 18.57 0.65 21.18
C LEU A 271 18.26 1.92 20.38
N SER A 272 19.08 2.96 20.58
CA SER A 272 19.12 4.12 19.69
C SER A 272 19.60 3.74 18.29
N ASP A 273 19.55 4.70 17.37
CA ASP A 273 20.14 4.60 16.04
C ASP A 273 21.68 4.55 16.04
N GLN A 274 22.32 4.78 17.20
CA GLN A 274 23.75 4.51 17.44
C GLN A 274 23.98 3.22 18.25
N TYR A 275 22.97 2.35 18.35
CA TYR A 275 23.04 1.06 19.02
C TYR A 275 23.31 1.12 20.53
N GLN A 276 22.98 2.24 21.19
CA GLN A 276 23.05 2.37 22.65
C GLN A 276 21.72 1.95 23.28
N VAL A 277 21.75 1.14 24.34
CA VAL A 277 20.52 0.76 25.06
C VAL A 277 19.92 1.99 25.75
N VAL A 278 18.70 2.38 25.36
CA VAL A 278 17.99 3.56 25.89
C VAL A 278 16.82 3.21 26.80
N SER A 279 16.25 2.02 26.65
CA SER A 279 15.16 1.49 27.48
C SER A 279 15.15 -0.02 27.43
N HIS A 280 14.50 -0.67 28.40
CA HIS A 280 14.22 -2.09 28.36
C HIS A 280 12.86 -2.39 28.98
N TRP A 281 12.34 -3.57 28.70
CA TRP A 281 11.12 -4.11 29.27
C TRP A 281 11.40 -5.52 29.80
N ASP A 282 11.03 -5.75 31.06
CA ASP A 282 11.13 -7.05 31.71
C ASP A 282 9.98 -7.95 31.27
N MET A 283 10.34 -9.06 30.63
CA MET A 283 9.40 -10.07 30.17
C MET A 283 9.11 -11.07 31.30
N THR A 284 7.94 -11.69 31.24
CA THR A 284 7.53 -12.76 32.17
C THR A 284 8.33 -14.05 31.95
N ALA A 285 8.84 -14.26 30.74
CA ALA A 285 9.66 -15.39 30.35
C ALA A 285 10.51 -15.06 29.11
N GLU A 286 11.14 -16.07 28.52
CA GLU A 286 12.11 -15.91 27.46
C GLU A 286 11.48 -15.40 26.14
N PRO A 287 11.94 -14.25 25.58
CA PRO A 287 11.49 -13.81 24.27
C PRO A 287 12.21 -14.58 23.15
N TRP A 288 11.44 -15.21 22.26
CA TRP A 288 11.96 -16.04 21.16
C TRP A 288 12.01 -15.32 19.82
N SER A 289 10.95 -14.59 19.48
CA SER A 289 10.84 -13.89 18.21
C SER A 289 10.02 -12.62 18.34
N MET A 290 10.18 -11.71 17.38
CA MET A 290 9.49 -10.43 17.35
C MET A 290 9.11 -10.03 15.92
N CYS A 291 7.99 -9.34 15.76
CA CYS A 291 7.61 -8.73 14.49
C CYS A 291 6.94 -7.37 14.66
N LEU A 292 7.11 -6.50 13.66
CA LEU A 292 6.54 -5.16 13.65
C LEU A 292 5.05 -5.21 13.28
N ILE A 293 4.19 -4.64 14.12
CA ILE A 293 2.74 -4.58 13.90
C ILE A 293 2.35 -3.24 13.29
N THR A 294 2.81 -2.15 13.91
CA THR A 294 2.62 -0.78 13.45
C THR A 294 3.95 -0.03 13.49
N LEU A 295 3.96 1.27 13.17
CA LEU A 295 5.19 2.08 13.22
C LEU A 295 5.81 2.15 14.62
N SER A 296 5.04 1.87 15.68
CA SER A 296 5.46 2.00 17.08
C SER A 296 5.06 0.80 17.94
N GLU A 297 4.54 -0.29 17.38
CA GLU A 297 4.13 -1.46 18.14
C GLU A 297 4.75 -2.74 17.57
N VAL A 298 5.28 -3.58 18.46
CA VAL A 298 5.93 -4.85 18.14
C VAL A 298 5.25 -5.97 18.92
N ALA A 299 4.98 -7.09 18.26
CA ALA A 299 4.54 -8.31 18.91
C ALA A 299 5.75 -9.19 19.21
N VAL A 300 5.77 -9.80 20.39
CA VAL A 300 6.86 -10.63 20.92
C VAL A 300 6.29 -12.00 21.27
N ALA A 301 6.86 -13.05 20.68
CA ALA A 301 6.59 -14.43 21.07
C ALA A 301 7.39 -14.75 22.33
N VAL A 302 6.68 -15.14 23.39
CA VAL A 302 7.23 -15.43 24.71
C VAL A 302 6.91 -16.87 25.04
N ASP A 303 7.95 -17.67 25.25
CA ASP A 303 7.80 -19.11 25.44
C ASP A 303 8.79 -19.64 26.48
N ASN A 304 8.29 -20.45 27.42
CA ASN A 304 9.11 -21.16 28.39
C ASN A 304 8.70 -22.60 28.61
N GLU A 305 9.65 -23.39 29.13
CA GLU A 305 9.43 -24.79 29.50
C GLU A 305 8.41 -24.98 30.64
N ARG A 306 8.02 -23.88 31.32
CA ARG A 306 7.10 -23.88 32.47
C ARG A 306 5.66 -23.51 32.07
N ASN A 307 5.28 -23.77 30.82
CA ASN A 307 3.94 -23.56 30.25
C ASN A 307 3.50 -22.10 30.10
N THR A 308 4.43 -21.15 29.98
CA THR A 308 4.10 -19.79 29.57
C THR A 308 4.25 -19.70 28.07
N HIS A 309 3.14 -19.65 27.35
CA HIS A 309 3.12 -19.45 25.91
C HIS A 309 2.22 -18.25 25.64
N GLU A 310 2.80 -17.08 25.36
CA GLU A 310 2.01 -15.87 25.13
C GLU A 310 2.61 -14.98 24.04
N VAL A 311 1.76 -14.15 23.47
CA VAL A 311 2.19 -13.02 22.64
C VAL A 311 2.01 -11.76 23.44
N GLN A 312 3.09 -11.00 23.61
CA GLN A 312 3.06 -9.67 24.23
C GLN A 312 3.24 -8.59 23.17
N PHE A 313 2.45 -7.52 23.26
CA PHE A 313 2.58 -6.35 22.39
C PHE A 313 3.22 -5.22 23.16
N ILE A 314 4.36 -4.74 22.65
CA ILE A 314 5.14 -3.67 23.26
C ILE A 314 5.03 -2.45 22.35
N THR A 315 4.57 -1.35 22.93
CA THR A 315 4.56 -0.04 22.26
C THR A 315 5.82 0.74 22.61
N VAL A 316 6.38 1.41 21.62
CA VAL A 316 7.53 2.31 21.75
C VAL A 316 7.05 3.75 21.63
N THR A 317 7.10 4.50 22.74
CA THR A 317 6.72 5.91 22.77
C THR A 317 7.84 6.72 23.40
N GLN A 318 8.36 7.73 22.70
CA GLN A 318 9.41 8.61 23.23
C GLN A 318 10.61 7.84 23.82
N SER A 319 11.06 6.79 23.12
CA SER A 319 12.16 5.91 23.56
C SER A 319 11.89 5.13 24.86
N GLN A 320 10.64 5.02 25.28
CA GLN A 320 10.20 4.16 26.38
C GLN A 320 9.42 2.97 25.85
N LEU A 321 9.57 1.82 26.51
CA LEU A 321 8.82 0.60 26.22
C LEU A 321 7.67 0.44 27.21
N ALA A 322 6.50 0.12 26.70
CA ALA A 322 5.33 -0.18 27.51
C ALA A 322 4.56 -1.37 26.92
N LEU A 323 4.16 -2.31 27.78
CA LEU A 323 3.25 -3.39 27.40
C LEU A 323 1.86 -2.81 27.11
N SER A 324 1.36 -2.98 25.88
CA SER A 324 0.03 -2.51 25.48
C SER A 324 -1.04 -3.56 25.73
N ARG A 325 -0.78 -4.81 25.34
CA ARG A 325 -1.70 -5.95 25.52
C ARG A 325 -0.93 -7.27 25.42
N LYS A 326 -1.58 -8.35 25.84
CA LYS A 326 -1.07 -9.71 25.66
C LYS A 326 -2.20 -10.72 25.56
N PHE A 327 -1.92 -11.88 24.97
CA PHE A 327 -2.83 -13.02 24.98
C PHE A 327 -2.06 -14.33 25.11
N GLN A 328 -2.70 -15.30 25.76
CA GLN A 328 -2.16 -16.63 26.02
C GLN A 328 -2.44 -17.55 24.83
N LEU A 329 -1.47 -18.40 24.53
CA LEU A 329 -1.51 -19.45 23.52
C LEU A 329 -1.70 -20.81 24.20
N GLN A 330 -2.31 -21.76 23.49
CA GLN A 330 -2.46 -23.14 23.96
C GLN A 330 -1.34 -24.07 23.47
N HIS A 331 -0.30 -23.50 22.85
CA HIS A 331 0.80 -24.20 22.23
C HIS A 331 2.07 -23.35 22.36
N GLY A 332 3.25 -23.97 22.27
CA GLY A 332 4.52 -23.25 22.22
C GLY A 332 4.59 -22.26 21.06
N CYS A 333 5.46 -21.26 21.17
CA CYS A 333 5.66 -20.24 20.15
C CYS A 333 7.14 -19.91 19.99
N SER A 334 7.74 -20.44 18.92
CA SER A 334 9.15 -20.24 18.61
C SER A 334 9.40 -19.10 17.63
N ASP A 335 8.40 -18.74 16.82
CA ASP A 335 8.51 -17.68 15.83
C ASP A 335 7.19 -16.96 15.57
N ILE A 336 7.26 -15.70 15.13
CA ILE A 336 6.10 -14.84 14.88
C ILE A 336 6.32 -13.94 13.67
N ALA A 337 5.30 -13.85 12.80
CA ALA A 337 5.24 -12.92 11.69
C ALA A 337 3.90 -12.19 11.66
N HIS A 338 3.88 -11.01 11.04
CA HIS A 338 2.67 -10.20 10.89
C HIS A 338 2.46 -9.84 9.41
N HIS A 339 1.23 -9.97 8.94
CA HIS A 339 0.82 -9.56 7.61
C HIS A 339 -0.66 -9.26 7.55
N GLN A 340 -1.02 -8.15 6.90
CA GLN A 340 -2.41 -7.74 6.66
C GLN A 340 -3.33 -7.77 7.91
N GLY A 341 -2.80 -7.40 9.08
CA GLY A 341 -3.59 -7.37 10.33
C GLY A 341 -3.76 -8.74 10.99
N GLU A 342 -2.94 -9.72 10.62
CA GLU A 342 -2.98 -11.08 11.14
C GLU A 342 -1.59 -11.53 11.57
N LEU A 343 -1.55 -12.40 12.58
CA LEU A 343 -0.33 -13.02 13.09
C LEU A 343 -0.21 -14.45 12.60
N PHE A 344 1.01 -14.82 12.26
CA PHE A 344 1.41 -16.16 11.88
C PHE A 344 2.41 -16.63 12.92
N ILE A 345 2.02 -17.62 13.72
CA ILE A 345 2.80 -18.06 14.88
C ILE A 345 3.23 -19.50 14.64
N CYS A 346 4.53 -19.75 14.72
CA CYS A 346 5.08 -21.10 14.63
C CYS A 346 5.26 -21.70 16.01
N SER A 347 4.91 -22.97 16.12
CA SER A 347 5.43 -23.87 17.15
C SER A 347 6.48 -24.80 16.55
N GLY A 348 7.01 -25.74 17.33
CA GLY A 348 7.91 -26.77 16.81
C GLY A 348 7.27 -27.69 15.75
N SER A 349 5.94 -27.83 15.75
CA SER A 349 5.22 -28.79 14.88
C SER A 349 4.11 -28.18 14.04
N ALA A 350 3.68 -26.95 14.29
CA ALA A 350 2.51 -26.37 13.63
C ALA A 350 2.65 -24.88 13.36
N LEU A 351 1.98 -24.41 12.31
CA LEU A 351 1.83 -23.00 11.95
C LEU A 351 0.37 -22.60 12.17
N PHE A 352 0.18 -21.60 13.02
CA PHE A 352 -1.12 -21.08 13.40
C PHE A 352 -1.33 -19.68 12.85
N LYS A 353 -2.58 -19.38 12.53
CA LYS A 353 -3.02 -18.05 12.13
C LYS A 353 -3.89 -17.45 13.23
N TYR A 354 -3.58 -16.23 13.63
CA TYR A 354 -4.26 -15.51 14.70
C TYR A 354 -4.68 -14.11 14.25
N ALA A 355 -5.83 -13.64 14.73
CA ALA A 355 -6.15 -12.22 14.68
C ALA A 355 -5.31 -11.46 15.72
N LEU A 356 -5.10 -10.15 15.53
CA LEU A 356 -4.40 -9.31 16.51
C LEU A 356 -5.08 -9.25 17.90
N SER A 357 -6.36 -9.65 17.98
CA SER A 357 -7.10 -9.80 19.24
C SER A 357 -6.69 -11.04 20.05
N GLY A 358 -5.88 -11.94 19.49
CA GLY A 358 -5.50 -13.21 20.11
C GLY A 358 -6.45 -14.37 19.80
N LYS A 359 -7.52 -14.14 19.03
CA LYS A 359 -8.38 -15.23 18.56
C LYS A 359 -7.66 -16.05 17.50
N GLN A 360 -7.49 -17.35 17.74
CA GLN A 360 -7.02 -18.28 16.72
C GLN A 360 -8.04 -18.33 15.58
N VAL A 361 -7.57 -18.12 14.36
CA VAL A 361 -8.39 -18.15 13.13
C VAL A 361 -8.40 -19.58 12.57
N CYS A 362 -7.23 -20.14 12.30
CA CYS A 362 -7.08 -21.50 11.82
C CYS A 362 -5.65 -22.04 12.05
N ILE A 363 -5.48 -23.34 11.84
CA ILE A 363 -4.19 -24.01 11.75
C ILE A 363 -3.87 -24.14 10.26
N LEU A 364 -2.76 -23.55 9.82
CA LEU A 364 -2.35 -23.59 8.41
C LEU A 364 -1.55 -24.85 8.09
N TYR A 365 -0.79 -25.36 9.07
CA TYR A 365 0.02 -26.55 8.95
C TYR A 365 0.19 -27.20 10.32
N GLU A 366 0.19 -28.52 10.37
CA GLU A 366 0.47 -29.30 11.58
C GLU A 366 1.15 -30.61 11.18
N ASP A 367 2.38 -30.81 11.69
CA ASP A 367 3.09 -32.06 11.61
C ASP A 367 2.59 -33.00 12.72
N ARG A 368 1.80 -33.99 12.31
CA ARG A 368 1.27 -35.04 13.19
C ARG A 368 2.14 -36.27 13.24
N SER A 369 3.30 -36.27 12.57
CA SER A 369 4.26 -37.33 12.78
C SER A 369 4.77 -37.19 14.21
N ASN A 370 4.44 -38.13 15.08
CA ASN A 370 4.93 -38.17 16.47
C ASN A 370 6.46 -38.38 16.55
N GLU A 371 7.17 -38.25 15.43
CA GLU A 371 8.61 -38.34 15.34
C GLU A 371 9.23 -37.00 15.74
N TRP A 372 9.35 -36.78 17.05
CA TRP A 372 10.18 -35.70 17.58
C TRP A 372 11.65 -36.03 17.30
N THR A 373 12.14 -35.68 16.12
CA THR A 373 13.51 -36.01 15.71
C THR A 373 14.56 -35.05 16.29
N GLY A 374 14.18 -34.08 17.13
CA GLY A 374 15.07 -33.03 17.64
C GLY A 374 15.72 -32.13 16.56
N LYS A 375 15.46 -32.41 15.28
CA LYS A 375 16.06 -31.75 14.10
C LYS A 375 15.03 -31.11 13.16
N ASN A 376 13.74 -31.21 13.46
CA ASN A 376 12.69 -30.67 12.59
C ASN A 376 12.46 -29.17 12.83
N ASN A 377 13.34 -28.33 12.29
CA ASN A 377 13.09 -26.89 12.04
C ASN A 377 12.13 -26.66 10.85
N ARG A 378 11.22 -27.59 10.55
CA ARG A 378 10.37 -27.53 9.34
C ARG A 378 9.38 -26.37 9.38
N GLY A 379 8.87 -26.02 10.56
CA GLY A 379 8.03 -24.83 10.74
C GLY A 379 8.77 -23.53 10.40
N PHE A 380 10.07 -23.45 10.71
CA PHE A 380 10.93 -22.29 10.44
C PHE A 380 11.10 -22.05 8.93
N ILE A 381 11.20 -23.13 8.14
CA ILE A 381 11.30 -23.06 6.67
C ILE A 381 10.00 -22.49 6.09
N LEU A 382 8.84 -22.85 6.64
CA LEU A 382 7.54 -22.42 6.12
C LEU A 382 7.27 -20.94 6.38
N ILE A 383 7.60 -20.42 7.57
CA ILE A 383 7.52 -18.97 7.84
C ILE A 383 8.51 -18.21 6.97
N THR A 384 9.76 -18.68 6.86
CA THR A 384 10.75 -18.06 5.95
C THR A 384 10.24 -18.03 4.50
N PHE A 385 9.54 -19.07 4.05
CA PHE A 385 8.94 -19.11 2.72
C PHE A 385 7.79 -18.10 2.55
N LEU A 386 6.94 -17.94 3.56
CA LEU A 386 5.90 -16.90 3.57
C LEU A 386 6.53 -15.49 3.57
N LEU A 387 7.60 -15.27 4.34
CA LEU A 387 8.38 -14.03 4.36
C LEU A 387 8.97 -13.67 2.99
N LEU A 388 9.45 -14.65 2.24
CA LEU A 388 9.95 -14.48 0.88
C LEU A 388 8.85 -14.13 -0.15
N GLN A 389 7.57 -14.36 0.15
CA GLN A 389 6.44 -13.99 -0.72
C GLN A 389 5.85 -12.61 -0.43
N GLY A 390 6.56 -11.76 0.32
CA GLY A 390 6.13 -10.37 0.59
C GLY A 390 5.55 -10.15 1.98
N PHE A 391 5.75 -11.09 2.92
CA PHE A 391 5.43 -10.89 4.32
C PHE A 391 6.59 -10.14 4.99
N SER A 392 6.31 -8.98 5.58
CA SER A 392 7.29 -8.15 6.26
C SER A 392 7.64 -8.77 7.63
N SER A 393 8.62 -9.66 7.68
CA SER A 393 9.51 -9.72 8.85
C SER A 393 10.88 -9.23 8.42
N ARG A 394 11.38 -8.23 9.15
CA ARG A 394 12.80 -7.87 9.13
C ARG A 394 13.55 -8.68 10.18
N CYS A 395 13.32 -9.98 10.22
CA CYS A 395 13.97 -10.89 11.17
C CYS A 395 14.56 -12.06 10.39
N THR A 396 15.82 -11.94 9.97
CA THR A 396 16.62 -13.11 9.61
C THR A 396 17.64 -13.35 10.71
N ARG A 397 17.67 -14.60 11.19
CA ARG A 397 18.52 -15.10 12.28
C ARG A 397 19.99 -15.29 11.86
N ASP A 398 20.31 -15.10 10.57
CA ASP A 398 21.56 -15.56 9.94
C ASP A 398 22.60 -14.47 9.62
N VAL A 399 22.51 -13.30 10.24
CA VAL A 399 23.59 -12.29 10.11
C VAL A 399 24.00 -11.82 11.48
N LEU A 400 24.91 -12.57 12.12
CA LEU A 400 25.90 -12.09 13.10
C LEU A 400 26.75 -13.29 13.62
N VAL A 401 27.86 -13.54 12.94
CA VAL A 401 29.11 -14.09 13.52
C VAL A 401 30.24 -13.17 13.08
#